data_AF-A0A562NKK6-F1
#
_entry.id   AF-A0A562NKK6-F1
#
_cell.length_a   1.000
_cell.length_b   1.000
_cell.length_c   1.000
_cell.angle_alpha   90.00
_cell.angle_beta   90.00
_cell.angle_gamma   90.00
#
_symmetry.space_group_name_H-M   'P 1'
#
loop_
_entity.id
_entity.type
_entity.pdbx_description
1 polymer ?
#
loop_
_entity_poly.entity_id
_entity_poly.type
_entity_poly.pdbx_seq_one_letter_code
_entity_poly.pdbx_strand_id
1 'polypeptide(L)'
;MEATDSMDDLAASLIVDVTEAPEDQTEVEEEAPEVEDTEETGDEEVTGEDDDEPEEDEVPQEPSRFKVKVDGEEREVTLDELTRSYSGQAYIQKGMQDVAAAKKEVEAAYSEILEGRAAIAALYQQLSSGQMVAAPTPPNPETAKTDPMRYMQQRAEFEQKMGAYQQQQRQIQQAMSQQAEAQEYQQRVYMAEQARELAQRIPELADAEKAGEIRGKLVAAGQHYGFTADEVGGVMDHRALLVLHDAMKYRALQAAKPAVADKAKAARPVVKPGAKQAETGKNAEAEKIRARMKKTRSDADFVAHLLT
;
A
#
# COMPACT_ATOMS: atom_id res chain seq x y z
N MET A 1 -27.53 -16.53 -2.62
CA MET A 1 -26.81 -15.24 -2.68
C MET A 1 -25.91 -15.17 -1.46
N GLU A 2 -24.88 -16.01 -1.40
CA GLU A 2 -23.94 -16.09 -0.26
C GLU A 2 -22.55 -16.51 -0.79
N ALA A 3 -22.04 -15.81 -1.81
CA ALA A 3 -20.72 -16.11 -2.39
C ALA A 3 -19.85 -14.86 -2.62
N THR A 4 -20.36 -13.67 -2.32
CA THR A 4 -19.64 -12.39 -2.50
C THR A 4 -18.83 -12.01 -1.26
N ASP A 5 -19.16 -12.55 -0.08
CA ASP A 5 -18.51 -12.19 1.18
C ASP A 5 -17.13 -12.86 1.38
N SER A 6 -16.82 -13.92 0.62
CA SER A 6 -15.57 -14.68 0.81
C SER A 6 -14.37 -14.12 0.05
N MET A 7 -14.57 -13.31 -1.00
CA MET A 7 -13.48 -12.76 -1.81
C MET A 7 -13.05 -11.35 -1.38
N ASP A 8 -14.00 -10.52 -0.92
CA ASP A 8 -13.67 -9.24 -0.28
C ASP A 8 -12.86 -9.44 1.02
N ASP A 9 -13.17 -10.51 1.76
CA ASP A 9 -12.44 -10.87 2.98
C ASP A 9 -11.02 -11.39 2.68
N LEU A 10 -10.81 -12.08 1.56
CA LEU A 10 -9.46 -12.50 1.11
C LEU A 10 -8.61 -11.34 0.58
N ALA A 11 -9.23 -10.35 -0.07
CA ALA A 11 -8.54 -9.15 -0.56
C ALA A 11 -8.24 -8.15 0.58
N ALA A 12 -9.10 -8.07 1.59
CA ALA A 12 -8.86 -7.33 2.82
C ALA A 12 -7.84 -8.06 3.72
N SER A 13 -7.90 -9.39 3.84
CA SER A 13 -6.94 -10.16 4.66
C SER A 13 -5.53 -10.11 4.09
N LEU A 14 -5.35 -10.12 2.76
CA LEU A 14 -4.01 -10.02 2.15
C LEU A 14 -3.34 -8.65 2.38
N ILE A 15 -4.13 -7.61 2.66
CA ILE A 15 -3.65 -6.25 2.97
C ILE A 15 -3.37 -6.11 4.47
N VAL A 16 -4.11 -6.83 5.30
CA VAL A 16 -3.93 -6.87 6.77
C VAL A 16 -2.78 -7.81 7.18
N ASP A 17 -2.52 -8.92 6.47
CA ASP A 17 -1.43 -9.86 6.77
C ASP A 17 -0.03 -9.30 6.48
N VAL A 18 0.09 -8.26 5.65
CA VAL A 18 1.36 -7.52 5.47
C VAL A 18 1.67 -6.61 6.67
N THR A 19 0.71 -6.42 7.58
CA THR A 19 0.82 -5.58 8.77
C THR A 19 0.90 -6.33 10.10
N GLU A 20 0.81 -7.66 10.13
CA GLU A 20 0.93 -8.43 11.38
C GLU A 20 2.37 -8.94 11.63
N ALA A 21 3.24 -8.02 12.00
CA ALA A 21 4.40 -8.31 12.86
C ALA A 21 4.07 -7.79 14.26
N PRO A 22 4.42 -8.52 15.34
CA PRO A 22 3.75 -8.38 16.62
C PRO A 22 3.99 -7.00 17.27
N GLU A 23 2.88 -6.37 17.67
CA GLU A 23 2.88 -5.29 18.63
C GLU A 23 3.45 -5.80 19.96
N ASP A 24 4.57 -5.24 20.39
CA ASP A 24 4.91 -5.16 21.81
C ASP A 24 4.82 -3.70 22.22
N GLN A 25 4.03 -3.46 23.25
CA GLN A 25 3.64 -2.16 23.76
C GLN A 25 4.80 -1.56 24.55
N THR A 26 5.34 -0.43 24.09
CA THR A 26 5.91 0.60 24.98
C THR A 26 5.67 1.99 24.41
N GLU A 27 4.78 2.69 25.09
CA GLU A 27 4.50 4.12 25.10
C GLU A 27 5.78 4.97 25.21
N VAL A 28 6.04 5.80 24.19
CA VAL A 28 6.74 7.08 24.35
C VAL A 28 6.14 8.06 23.32
N GLU A 29 5.48 9.07 23.86
CA GLU A 29 4.98 10.26 23.19
C GLU A 29 6.18 11.10 22.71
N GLU A 30 6.27 11.34 21.40
CA GLU A 30 7.26 12.26 20.84
C GLU A 30 6.58 13.24 19.86
N GLU A 31 6.80 14.50 20.20
CA GLU A 31 6.19 15.73 19.75
C GLU A 31 6.71 16.12 18.35
N ALA A 32 5.81 16.61 17.49
CA ALA A 32 6.15 17.13 16.17
C ALA A 32 6.76 18.54 16.27
N PRO A 33 7.81 18.88 15.51
CA PRO A 33 8.15 20.27 15.28
C PRO A 33 7.47 20.77 13.99
N GLU A 34 6.48 21.63 14.18
CA GLU A 34 5.90 22.49 13.15
C GLU A 34 6.87 23.65 12.90
N VAL A 35 7.21 23.87 11.62
CA VAL A 35 7.97 25.03 11.16
C VAL A 35 7.00 26.04 10.58
N GLU A 36 6.88 27.22 11.19
CA GLU A 36 6.42 28.40 10.47
C GLU A 36 7.14 29.68 10.93
N ASP A 37 7.36 30.52 9.94
CA ASP A 37 8.27 31.64 9.83
C ASP A 37 7.70 32.94 10.44
N THR A 38 8.61 33.88 10.58
CA THR A 38 8.62 35.24 11.09
C THR A 38 7.46 36.15 10.63
N GLU A 39 6.86 36.95 11.53
CA GLU A 39 6.56 38.39 11.31
C GLU A 39 6.44 39.21 12.62
N GLU A 40 7.04 40.41 12.55
CA GLU A 40 7.15 41.50 13.50
C GLU A 40 5.85 42.31 13.66
N THR A 41 5.46 42.70 14.89
CA THR A 41 5.02 44.06 15.30
C THR A 41 4.28 44.06 16.65
N GLY A 42 4.54 45.09 17.49
CA GLY A 42 3.55 45.63 18.43
C GLY A 42 3.96 45.74 19.89
N ASP A 43 4.53 46.89 20.23
CA ASP A 43 4.74 47.45 21.58
C ASP A 43 3.44 47.55 22.40
N GLU A 44 3.44 47.10 23.65
CA GLU A 44 2.70 47.72 24.76
C GLU A 44 3.18 47.18 26.13
N GLU A 45 3.70 48.09 26.96
CA GLU A 45 4.05 47.91 28.38
C GLU A 45 2.86 47.38 29.20
N VAL A 46 3.09 46.46 30.15
CA VAL A 46 2.59 46.58 31.53
C VAL A 46 3.49 45.79 32.50
N THR A 47 3.81 46.49 33.57
CA THR A 47 4.57 46.20 34.80
C THR A 47 4.20 44.95 35.59
N GLY A 48 5.18 44.37 36.30
CA GLY A 48 4.97 43.92 37.69
C GLY A 48 5.62 42.60 38.11
N GLU A 49 6.52 42.70 39.09
CA GLU A 49 6.92 41.72 40.11
C GLU A 49 8.01 40.66 39.82
N ASP A 50 9.16 40.92 40.46
CA ASP A 50 10.16 39.98 41.03
C ASP A 50 9.60 38.60 41.41
N ASP A 51 10.28 37.53 40.99
CA ASP A 51 10.62 36.40 41.86
C ASP A 51 11.83 35.60 41.28
N ASP A 52 12.67 35.14 42.21
CA ASP A 52 13.99 34.49 42.09
C ASP A 52 14.17 33.35 41.06
N GLU A 53 15.35 33.27 40.42
CA GLU A 53 16.24 32.08 40.44
C GLU A 53 17.59 32.32 39.71
N PRO A 54 18.72 31.77 40.20
CA PRO A 54 20.06 32.07 39.68
C PRO A 54 20.36 31.36 38.35
N GLU A 55 20.99 32.08 37.42
CA GLU A 55 21.59 31.52 36.21
C GLU A 55 22.64 30.45 36.57
N GLU A 56 22.34 29.17 36.32
CA GLU A 56 23.35 28.10 36.30
C GLU A 56 24.12 28.17 34.98
N ASP A 57 25.42 28.44 35.09
CA ASP A 57 26.40 28.31 34.02
C ASP A 57 26.36 26.92 33.37
N GLU A 58 25.93 26.82 32.10
CA GLU A 58 26.10 25.62 31.29
C GLU A 58 27.59 25.35 31.01
N VAL A 59 28.19 24.51 31.86
CA VAL A 59 29.49 23.89 31.60
C VAL A 59 29.36 22.87 30.46
N PRO A 60 30.17 22.94 29.39
CA PRO A 60 30.17 21.93 28.33
C PRO A 60 30.67 20.60 28.91
N GLN A 61 29.78 19.61 29.03
CA GLN A 61 30.13 18.27 29.53
C GLN A 61 31.11 17.60 28.56
N GLU A 62 32.30 17.27 29.04
CA GLU A 62 33.24 16.39 28.32
C GLU A 62 32.57 15.02 28.11
N PRO A 63 32.78 14.36 26.94
CA PRO A 63 32.14 13.08 26.66
C PRO A 63 32.55 12.05 27.72
N SER A 64 31.57 11.54 28.45
CA SER A 64 31.75 10.53 29.49
C SER A 64 32.43 9.29 28.88
N ARG A 65 33.64 8.99 29.38
CA ARG A 65 34.43 7.82 28.96
C ARG A 65 34.09 6.65 29.85
N PHE A 66 33.66 5.55 29.25
CA PHE A 66 33.29 4.31 29.94
C PHE A 66 34.34 3.24 29.67
N LYS A 67 34.78 2.53 30.72
CA LYS A 67 35.65 1.37 30.59
C LYS A 67 34.82 0.15 30.25
N VAL A 68 34.95 -0.33 29.02
CA VAL A 68 34.27 -1.54 28.53
C VAL A 68 35.31 -2.61 28.29
N LYS A 69 34.98 -3.85 28.67
CA LYS A 69 35.82 -5.02 28.38
C LYS A 69 35.45 -5.57 27.01
N VAL A 70 36.38 -5.47 26.07
CA VAL A 70 36.28 -6.09 24.74
C VAL A 70 37.39 -7.15 24.67
N ASP A 71 37.03 -8.41 24.45
CA ASP A 71 37.96 -9.54 24.37
C ASP A 71 38.96 -9.68 25.55
N GLY A 72 38.54 -9.28 26.75
CA GLY A 72 39.34 -9.41 27.98
C GLY A 72 40.31 -8.26 28.25
N GLU A 73 40.39 -7.25 27.37
CA GLU A 73 41.16 -6.02 27.58
C GLU A 73 40.22 -4.85 27.95
N GLU A 74 40.60 -4.04 28.94
CA GLU A 74 39.85 -2.85 29.33
C GLU A 74 40.19 -1.69 28.37
N ARG A 75 39.17 -1.19 27.65
CA ARG A 75 39.30 -0.02 26.77
C ARG A 75 38.32 1.07 27.20
N GLU A 76 38.80 2.31 27.19
CA GLU A 76 37.96 3.49 27.42
C GLU A 76 37.31 3.89 26.09
N VAL A 77 35.98 3.80 26.04
CA VAL A 77 35.15 4.16 24.88
C VAL A 77 34.13 5.23 25.29
N THR A 78 33.71 6.05 24.34
CA THR A 78 32.66 7.06 24.60
C THR A 78 31.27 6.45 24.54
N LEU A 79 30.27 7.14 25.10
CA LEU A 79 28.87 6.72 25.03
C LEU A 79 28.40 6.51 23.57
N ASP A 80 28.78 7.42 22.67
CA ASP A 80 28.41 7.34 21.25
C ASP A 80 28.96 6.09 20.56
N GLU A 81 30.18 5.68 20.90
CA GLU A 81 30.82 4.47 20.35
C GLU A 81 30.14 3.20 20.87
N LEU A 82 29.75 3.19 22.14
CA LEU A 82 28.95 2.13 22.76
C LEU A 82 27.59 1.98 22.07
N THR A 83 26.84 3.06 21.93
CA THR A 83 25.51 3.06 21.29
C THR A 83 25.61 2.64 19.82
N ARG A 84 26.62 3.11 19.10
CA ARG A 84 26.88 2.70 17.71
C ARG A 84 27.27 1.22 17.58
N SER A 85 28.08 0.71 18.50
CA SER A 85 28.48 -0.70 18.50
C SER A 85 27.30 -1.62 18.84
N TYR A 86 26.48 -1.24 19.82
CA TYR A 86 25.29 -1.99 20.22
C TYR A 86 24.23 -2.01 19.11
N SER A 87 23.92 -0.85 18.52
CA SER A 87 23.00 -0.77 17.37
C SER A 87 23.52 -1.55 16.16
N GLY A 88 24.82 -1.51 15.89
CA GLY A 88 25.46 -2.31 14.84
C GLY A 88 25.40 -3.82 15.09
N GLN A 89 25.68 -4.26 16.32
CA GLN A 89 25.58 -5.67 16.72
C GLN A 89 24.13 -6.16 16.68
N ALA A 90 23.19 -5.37 17.20
CA ALA A 90 21.76 -5.67 17.15
C ALA A 90 21.26 -5.78 15.69
N TYR A 91 21.71 -4.89 14.80
CA TYR A 91 21.38 -4.97 13.37
C TYR A 91 21.95 -6.23 12.70
N ILE A 92 23.20 -6.59 12.99
CA ILE A 92 23.82 -7.83 12.46
C ILE A 92 23.11 -9.07 13.00
N GLN A 93 22.76 -9.08 14.28
CA GLN A 93 22.05 -10.19 14.91
C GLN A 93 20.65 -10.33 14.31
N LYS A 94 19.91 -9.24 14.14
CA LYS A 94 18.62 -9.21 13.46
C LYS A 94 18.75 -9.68 12.01
N GLY A 95 19.74 -9.16 11.27
CA GLY A 95 20.02 -9.60 9.90
C GLY A 95 20.38 -11.08 9.79
N MET A 96 21.13 -11.64 10.74
CA MET A 96 21.38 -13.09 10.78
C MET A 96 20.11 -13.89 11.08
N GLN A 97 19.24 -13.40 11.96
CA GLN A 97 17.94 -14.03 12.24
C GLN A 97 17.04 -14.00 11.00
N ASP A 98 16.94 -12.85 10.32
CA ASP A 98 16.15 -12.69 9.09
C ASP A 98 16.67 -13.59 7.97
N VAL A 99 18.00 -13.65 7.77
CA VAL A 99 18.61 -14.54 6.79
C VAL A 99 18.40 -16.01 7.15
N ALA A 100 18.46 -16.37 8.43
CA ALA A 100 18.18 -17.73 8.88
C ALA A 100 16.71 -18.11 8.67
N ALA A 101 15.78 -17.21 8.97
CA ALA A 101 14.35 -17.39 8.73
C ALA A 101 14.06 -17.56 7.23
N ALA A 102 14.56 -16.65 6.39
CA ALA A 102 14.40 -16.72 4.94
C ALA A 102 15.00 -18.01 4.35
N LYS A 103 16.18 -18.44 4.82
CA LYS A 103 16.76 -19.73 4.38
C LYS A 103 15.89 -20.91 4.76
N LYS A 104 15.33 -20.92 5.97
CA LYS A 104 14.45 -21.99 6.45
C LYS A 104 13.16 -22.04 5.62
N GLU A 105 12.58 -20.89 5.30
CA GLU A 105 11.40 -20.80 4.42
C GLU A 105 11.70 -21.32 3.01
N VAL A 106 12.83 -20.92 2.43
CA VAL A 106 13.25 -21.40 1.11
C VAL A 106 13.52 -22.90 1.12
N GLU A 107 14.19 -23.42 2.15
CA GLU A 107 14.45 -24.86 2.29
C GLU A 107 13.15 -25.65 2.48
N ALA A 108 12.21 -25.15 3.29
CA ALA A 108 10.89 -25.74 3.45
C ALA A 108 10.11 -25.76 2.13
N ALA A 109 10.01 -24.63 1.44
CA ALA A 109 9.34 -24.54 0.14
C ALA A 109 10.01 -25.45 -0.91
N TYR A 110 11.34 -25.54 -0.91
CA TYR A 110 12.06 -26.41 -1.84
C TYR A 110 11.79 -27.90 -1.55
N SER A 111 11.74 -28.28 -0.26
CA SER A 111 11.40 -29.65 0.15
C SER A 111 9.97 -30.01 -0.27
N GLU A 112 9.02 -29.10 -0.10
CA GLU A 112 7.62 -29.29 -0.50
C GLU A 112 7.47 -29.42 -2.02
N ILE A 113 8.19 -28.60 -2.80
CA ILE A 113 8.20 -28.70 -4.26
C ILE A 113 8.79 -30.05 -4.71
N LEU A 114 9.83 -30.53 -4.05
CA LEU A 114 10.45 -31.84 -4.34
C LEU A 114 9.49 -32.99 -4.04
N GLU A 115 8.83 -32.97 -2.88
CA GLU A 115 7.81 -33.95 -2.51
C GLU A 115 6.62 -33.93 -3.47
N GLY A 116 6.13 -32.75 -3.82
CA GLY A 116 5.07 -32.57 -4.80
C GLY A 116 5.44 -33.11 -6.18
N ARG A 117 6.66 -32.85 -6.66
CA ARG A 117 7.15 -33.43 -7.94
C ARG A 117 7.24 -34.95 -7.90
N ALA A 118 7.71 -35.53 -6.79
CA ALA A 118 7.78 -36.97 -6.64
C ALA A 118 6.38 -37.61 -6.62
N ALA A 119 5.41 -36.99 -5.92
CA ALA A 119 4.02 -37.43 -5.88
C ALA A 119 3.37 -37.38 -7.27
N ILE A 120 3.56 -36.30 -8.02
CA ILE A 120 3.05 -36.17 -9.39
C ILE A 120 3.69 -37.19 -10.33
N ALA A 121 5.01 -37.40 -10.23
CA ALA A 121 5.71 -38.40 -11.05
C ALA A 121 5.20 -39.83 -10.76
N ALA A 122 4.99 -40.17 -9.49
CA ALA A 122 4.40 -41.44 -9.08
C ALA A 122 2.97 -41.61 -9.63
N LEU A 123 2.14 -40.56 -9.53
CA LEU A 123 0.79 -40.56 -10.09
C LEU A 123 0.81 -40.74 -11.61
N TYR A 124 1.70 -40.06 -12.31
CA TYR A 124 1.85 -40.16 -13.76
C TYR A 124 2.32 -41.57 -14.19
N GLN A 125 3.24 -42.17 -13.43
CA GLN A 125 3.68 -43.55 -13.66
C GLN A 125 2.53 -44.55 -13.46
N GLN A 126 1.70 -44.36 -12.44
CA GLN A 126 0.52 -45.18 -12.18
C GLN A 126 -0.57 -45.00 -13.25
N LEU A 127 -0.72 -43.78 -13.77
CA LEU A 127 -1.65 -43.47 -14.86
C LEU A 127 -1.20 -44.13 -16.17
N SER A 128 0.08 -44.00 -16.50
CA SER A 128 0.67 -44.54 -17.74
C SER A 128 0.81 -46.05 -17.74
N SER A 129 0.96 -46.69 -16.57
CA SER A 129 0.96 -48.15 -16.45
C SER A 129 -0.42 -48.78 -16.67
N GLY A 130 -1.49 -47.99 -16.79
CA GLY A 130 -2.86 -48.48 -16.92
C GLY A 130 -3.36 -49.20 -15.65
N GLN A 131 -2.65 -49.08 -14.53
CA GLN A 131 -3.00 -49.68 -13.24
C GLN A 131 -4.03 -48.85 -12.47
N MET A 132 -4.88 -48.11 -13.17
CA MET A 132 -6.07 -47.56 -12.54
C MET A 132 -6.97 -48.74 -12.15
N VAL A 133 -7.13 -48.95 -10.85
CA VAL A 133 -8.08 -49.94 -10.35
C VAL A 133 -9.45 -49.41 -10.72
N ALA A 134 -10.13 -50.07 -11.66
CA ALA A 134 -11.52 -49.76 -11.94
C ALA A 134 -12.36 -50.02 -10.69
N ALA A 135 -13.43 -49.25 -10.49
CA ALA A 135 -14.36 -49.48 -9.39
C ALA A 135 -14.82 -50.95 -9.41
N PRO A 136 -14.50 -51.76 -8.39
CA PRO A 136 -14.80 -53.18 -8.44
C PRO A 136 -16.30 -53.42 -8.32
N THR A 137 -16.80 -54.43 -9.01
CA THR A 137 -18.22 -54.79 -8.99
C THR A 137 -18.54 -55.69 -7.79
N PRO A 138 -19.62 -55.41 -7.04
CA PRO A 138 -20.00 -56.26 -5.91
C PRO A 138 -20.40 -57.68 -6.36
N PRO A 139 -20.10 -58.72 -5.57
CA PRO A 139 -20.47 -60.10 -5.89
C PRO A 139 -21.99 -60.29 -5.85
N ASN A 140 -22.51 -61.21 -6.68
CA ASN A 140 -23.96 -61.48 -6.74
C ASN A 140 -24.43 -62.21 -5.46
N PRO A 141 -25.41 -61.68 -4.72
CA PRO A 141 -25.90 -62.30 -3.49
C PRO A 141 -26.54 -63.68 -3.69
N GLU A 142 -27.04 -64.00 -4.89
CA GLU A 142 -27.61 -65.32 -5.18
C GLU A 142 -26.55 -66.44 -5.16
N THR A 143 -25.29 -66.13 -5.47
CA THR A 143 -24.18 -67.08 -5.40
C THR A 143 -23.95 -67.56 -3.97
N ALA A 144 -24.27 -66.76 -2.95
CA ALA A 144 -24.20 -67.19 -1.54
C ALA A 144 -25.18 -68.32 -1.22
N LYS A 145 -26.32 -68.40 -1.94
CA LYS A 145 -27.33 -69.44 -1.76
C LYS A 145 -26.98 -70.72 -2.53
N THR A 146 -26.34 -70.58 -3.70
CA THR A 146 -25.99 -71.73 -4.57
C THR A 146 -24.64 -72.35 -4.22
N ASP A 147 -23.64 -71.53 -3.87
CA ASP A 147 -22.28 -71.96 -3.50
C ASP A 147 -21.64 -70.96 -2.52
N PRO A 148 -21.78 -71.20 -1.20
CA PRO A 148 -21.23 -70.33 -0.16
C PRO A 148 -19.71 -70.13 -0.26
N MET A 149 -18.96 -71.14 -0.71
CA MET A 149 -17.50 -71.06 -0.81
C MET A 149 -17.07 -70.12 -1.94
N ARG A 150 -17.73 -70.19 -3.09
CA ARG A 150 -17.45 -69.26 -4.21
C ARG A 150 -17.82 -67.82 -3.86
N TYR A 151 -18.93 -67.61 -3.17
CA TYR A 151 -19.30 -66.27 -2.73
C TYR A 151 -18.27 -65.67 -1.77
N MET A 152 -17.76 -66.46 -0.81
CA MET A 152 -16.71 -66.00 0.11
C MET A 152 -15.43 -65.61 -0.61
N GLN A 153 -15.00 -66.38 -1.62
CA GLN A 153 -13.83 -66.04 -2.44
C GLN A 153 -14.05 -64.74 -3.22
N GLN A 154 -15.18 -64.60 -3.90
CA GLN A 154 -15.50 -63.38 -4.66
C GLN A 154 -15.62 -62.15 -3.76
N ARG A 155 -16.17 -62.31 -2.55
CA ARG A 155 -16.25 -61.25 -1.56
C ARG A 155 -14.86 -60.85 -1.05
N ALA A 156 -13.97 -61.80 -0.76
CA ALA A 156 -12.61 -61.52 -0.35
C ALA A 156 -11.83 -60.77 -1.46
N GLU A 157 -11.97 -61.18 -2.72
CA GLU A 157 -11.39 -60.47 -3.86
C GLU A 157 -11.97 -59.05 -4.02
N PHE A 158 -13.28 -58.89 -3.84
CA PHE A 158 -13.93 -57.59 -3.88
C PHE A 158 -13.42 -56.67 -2.77
N GLU A 159 -13.32 -57.16 -1.53
CA GLU A 159 -12.80 -56.39 -0.39
C GLU A 159 -11.35 -55.95 -0.64
N GLN A 160 -10.50 -56.82 -1.19
CA GLN A 160 -9.13 -56.47 -1.57
C GLN A 160 -9.07 -55.39 -2.66
N LYS A 161 -9.85 -55.57 -3.74
CA LYS A 161 -9.92 -54.59 -4.84
C LYS A 161 -10.51 -53.26 -4.38
N MET A 162 -11.50 -53.28 -3.49
CA MET A 162 -12.08 -52.07 -2.89
C MET A 162 -11.07 -51.35 -2.01
N GLY A 163 -10.28 -52.08 -1.22
CA GLY A 163 -9.21 -51.49 -0.41
C GLY A 163 -8.18 -50.77 -1.28
N ALA A 164 -7.73 -51.40 -2.37
CA ALA A 164 -6.80 -50.81 -3.32
C ALA A 164 -7.42 -49.58 -4.04
N TYR A 165 -8.68 -49.68 -4.48
CA TYR A 165 -9.41 -48.59 -5.11
C TYR A 165 -9.54 -47.37 -4.19
N GLN A 166 -9.94 -47.58 -2.93
CA GLN A 166 -10.06 -46.49 -1.95
C GLN A 166 -8.71 -45.83 -1.63
N GLN A 167 -7.64 -46.62 -1.52
CA GLN A 167 -6.28 -46.09 -1.33
C GLN A 167 -5.88 -45.21 -2.50
N GLN A 168 -6.09 -45.68 -3.73
CA GLN A 168 -5.81 -44.90 -4.93
C GLN A 168 -6.64 -43.60 -4.97
N GLN A 169 -7.94 -43.67 -4.66
CA GLN A 169 -8.80 -42.50 -4.67
C GLN A 169 -8.36 -41.45 -3.65
N ARG A 170 -7.91 -41.87 -2.45
CA ARG A 170 -7.32 -40.96 -1.45
C ARG A 170 -6.04 -40.30 -1.96
N GLN A 171 -5.16 -41.06 -2.61
CA GLN A 171 -3.92 -40.51 -3.19
C GLN A 171 -4.20 -39.47 -4.28
N ILE A 172 -5.16 -39.74 -5.17
CA ILE A 172 -5.58 -38.78 -6.21
C ILE A 172 -6.16 -37.52 -5.55
N GLN A 173 -7.03 -37.67 -4.55
CA GLN A 173 -7.64 -36.55 -3.86
C GLN A 173 -6.61 -35.69 -3.14
N GLN A 174 -5.62 -36.32 -2.48
CA GLN A 174 -4.51 -35.64 -1.82
C GLN A 174 -3.61 -34.90 -2.84
N ALA A 175 -3.31 -35.51 -3.98
CA ALA A 175 -2.53 -34.87 -5.03
C ALA A 175 -3.28 -33.65 -5.62
N MET A 176 -4.60 -33.76 -5.81
CA MET A 176 -5.44 -32.66 -6.27
C MET A 176 -5.51 -31.52 -5.25
N SER A 177 -5.65 -31.82 -3.96
CA SER A 177 -5.69 -30.78 -2.92
C SER A 177 -4.36 -30.04 -2.82
N GLN A 178 -3.22 -30.76 -2.83
CA GLN A 178 -1.89 -30.15 -2.83
C GLN A 178 -1.67 -29.28 -4.07
N GLN A 179 -2.12 -29.72 -5.25
CA GLN A 179 -2.02 -28.92 -6.46
C GLN A 179 -2.86 -27.64 -6.37
N ALA A 180 -4.07 -27.70 -5.81
CA ALA A 180 -4.93 -26.53 -5.63
C ALA A 180 -4.30 -25.52 -4.67
N GLU A 181 -3.78 -25.98 -3.53
CA GLU A 181 -3.08 -25.15 -2.54
C GLU A 181 -1.84 -24.48 -3.15
N ALA A 182 -1.02 -25.22 -3.89
CA ALA A 182 0.14 -24.66 -4.58
C ALA A 182 -0.24 -23.60 -5.62
N GLN A 183 -1.35 -23.79 -6.35
CA GLN A 183 -1.86 -22.80 -7.31
C GLN A 183 -2.39 -21.55 -6.62
N GLU A 184 -3.11 -21.70 -5.50
CA GLU A 184 -3.57 -20.56 -4.70
C GLU A 184 -2.39 -19.77 -4.12
N TYR A 185 -1.39 -20.47 -3.58
CA TYR A 185 -0.17 -19.84 -3.07
C TYR A 185 0.55 -19.05 -4.15
N GLN A 186 0.76 -19.65 -5.33
CA GLN A 186 1.37 -18.97 -6.48
C GLN A 186 0.57 -17.73 -6.91
N GLN A 187 -0.76 -17.82 -6.93
CA GLN A 187 -1.60 -16.66 -7.23
C GLN A 187 -1.44 -15.56 -6.19
N ARG A 188 -1.45 -15.88 -4.88
CA ARG A 188 -1.26 -14.90 -3.81
C ARG A 188 0.10 -14.21 -3.90
N VAL A 189 1.18 -14.96 -4.11
CA VAL A 189 2.53 -14.40 -4.30
C VAL A 189 2.56 -13.47 -5.50
N TYR A 190 1.99 -13.89 -6.64
CA TYR A 190 1.89 -13.04 -7.81
C TYR A 190 1.12 -11.75 -7.52
N MET A 191 -0.05 -11.82 -6.87
CA MET A 191 -0.82 -10.62 -6.51
C MET A 191 -0.04 -9.68 -5.58
N ALA A 192 0.67 -10.23 -4.59
CA ALA A 192 1.48 -9.44 -3.68
C ALA A 192 2.62 -8.71 -4.41
N GLU A 193 3.28 -9.38 -5.37
CA GLU A 193 4.29 -8.74 -6.22
C GLU A 193 3.69 -7.63 -7.09
N GLN A 194 2.54 -7.90 -7.74
CA GLN A 194 1.83 -6.91 -8.55
C GLN A 194 1.41 -5.68 -7.70
N ALA A 195 0.90 -5.91 -6.49
CA ALA A 195 0.53 -4.85 -5.55
C ALA A 195 1.75 -4.03 -5.12
N ARG A 196 2.90 -4.68 -4.87
CA ARG A 196 4.15 -4.00 -4.52
C ARG A 196 4.67 -3.14 -5.66
N GLU A 197 4.62 -3.62 -6.91
CA GLU A 197 4.99 -2.82 -8.08
C GLU A 197 4.03 -1.64 -8.31
N LEU A 198 2.75 -1.83 -8.03
CA LEU A 198 1.75 -0.77 -8.09
C LEU A 198 2.01 0.31 -7.04
N ALA A 199 2.27 -0.08 -5.79
CA ALA A 199 2.56 0.85 -4.69
C ALA A 199 3.84 1.67 -4.94
N GLN A 200 4.86 1.10 -5.58
CA GLN A 200 6.05 1.84 -5.98
C GLN A 200 5.77 2.95 -7.01
N ARG A 201 4.79 2.76 -7.89
CA ARG A 201 4.43 3.74 -8.93
C ARG A 201 3.35 4.72 -8.48
N ILE A 202 2.45 4.27 -7.60
CA ILE A 202 1.38 5.08 -7.01
C ILE A 202 1.49 4.94 -5.48
N PRO A 203 2.34 5.77 -4.84
CA PRO A 203 2.51 5.70 -3.38
C PRO A 203 1.24 6.08 -2.62
N GLU A 204 0.33 6.84 -3.25
CA GLU A 204 -0.99 7.17 -2.68
C GLU A 204 -1.87 5.92 -2.44
N LEU A 205 -1.60 4.80 -3.10
CA LEU A 205 -2.31 3.52 -2.88
C LEU A 205 -1.73 2.71 -1.70
N ALA A 206 -0.56 3.08 -1.17
CA ALA A 206 0.04 2.42 -0.01
C ALA A 206 -0.59 2.88 1.32
N ASP A 207 -1.25 4.04 1.31
CA ASP A 207 -1.99 4.60 2.44
C ASP A 207 -3.43 4.06 2.44
N ALA A 208 -3.84 3.40 3.52
CA ALA A 208 -5.13 2.71 3.61
C ALA A 208 -6.33 3.65 3.41
N GLU A 209 -6.27 4.88 3.93
CA GLU A 209 -7.36 5.86 3.80
C GLU A 209 -7.49 6.33 2.35
N LYS A 210 -6.36 6.67 1.73
CA LYS A 210 -6.32 7.12 0.33
C LYS A 210 -6.63 5.98 -0.64
N ALA A 211 -6.25 4.75 -0.31
CA ALA A 211 -6.51 3.58 -1.13
C ALA A 211 -8.01 3.31 -1.29
N GLY A 212 -8.81 3.48 -0.21
CA GLY A 212 -10.26 3.35 -0.27
C GLY A 212 -10.91 4.35 -1.21
N GLU A 213 -10.51 5.62 -1.12
CA GLU A 213 -11.02 6.66 -2.01
C GLU A 213 -10.63 6.44 -3.48
N ILE A 214 -9.36 6.07 -3.71
CA ILE A 214 -8.84 5.83 -5.06
C ILE A 214 -9.53 4.63 -5.68
N ARG A 215 -9.79 3.55 -4.92
CA ARG A 215 -10.58 2.39 -5.39
C ARG A 215 -11.97 2.80 -5.85
N GLY A 216 -12.69 3.60 -5.06
CA GLY A 216 -14.01 4.10 -5.46
C GLY A 216 -13.97 4.92 -6.75
N LYS A 217 -12.96 5.79 -6.90
CA LYS A 217 -12.75 6.60 -8.10
C LYS A 217 -12.32 5.76 -9.32
N LEU A 218 -11.54 4.69 -9.11
CA LEU A 218 -11.15 3.72 -10.14
C LEU A 218 -12.35 2.95 -10.68
N VAL A 219 -13.24 2.47 -9.80
CA VAL A 219 -14.48 1.80 -10.18
C VAL A 219 -15.37 2.75 -10.99
N ALA A 220 -15.54 4.00 -10.55
CA ALA A 220 -16.30 5.00 -11.30
C ALA A 220 -15.68 5.30 -12.68
N ALA A 221 -14.35 5.34 -12.78
CA ALA A 221 -13.65 5.50 -14.04
C ALA A 221 -13.83 4.28 -14.97
N GLY A 222 -13.84 3.07 -14.43
CA GLY A 222 -14.08 1.81 -15.15
C GLY A 222 -15.51 1.70 -15.68
N GLN A 223 -16.50 2.09 -14.87
CA GLN A 223 -17.91 2.12 -15.25
C GLN A 223 -18.17 3.00 -16.47
N HIS A 224 -17.46 4.13 -16.60
CA HIS A 224 -17.58 4.97 -17.79
C HIS A 224 -17.08 4.24 -19.07
N TYR A 225 -16.15 3.29 -18.95
CA TYR A 225 -15.72 2.45 -20.08
C TYR A 225 -16.58 1.18 -20.26
N GLY A 226 -17.60 0.99 -19.43
CA GLY A 226 -18.49 -0.16 -19.49
C GLY A 226 -18.04 -1.37 -18.65
N PHE A 227 -17.02 -1.21 -17.80
CA PHE A 227 -16.64 -2.27 -16.85
C PHE A 227 -17.56 -2.28 -15.63
N THR A 228 -17.82 -3.48 -15.11
CA THR A 228 -18.51 -3.64 -13.83
C THR A 228 -17.56 -3.41 -12.65
N ALA A 229 -18.11 -3.25 -11.44
CA ALA A 229 -17.29 -3.13 -10.24
C ALA A 229 -16.45 -4.40 -10.00
N ASP A 230 -17.04 -5.57 -10.23
CA ASP A 230 -16.36 -6.87 -10.08
C ASP A 230 -15.23 -7.05 -11.09
N GLU A 231 -15.41 -6.59 -12.33
CA GLU A 231 -14.37 -6.64 -13.36
C GLU A 231 -13.19 -5.74 -13.02
N VAL A 232 -13.45 -4.56 -12.44
CA VAL A 232 -12.40 -3.63 -11.99
C VAL A 232 -11.70 -4.16 -10.73
N GLY A 233 -12.44 -4.74 -9.78
CA GLY A 233 -11.89 -5.32 -8.56
C GLY A 233 -11.07 -6.59 -8.81
N GLY A 234 -11.45 -7.37 -9.84
CA GLY A 234 -10.73 -8.57 -10.26
C GLY A 234 -9.51 -8.32 -11.15
N VAL A 235 -9.11 -7.06 -11.39
CA VAL A 235 -7.93 -6.76 -12.20
C VAL A 235 -6.66 -7.09 -11.41
N MET A 236 -5.99 -8.15 -11.82
CA MET A 236 -4.78 -8.66 -11.16
C MET A 236 -3.48 -8.04 -11.70
N ASP A 237 -3.51 -7.52 -12.94
CA ASP A 237 -2.33 -6.93 -13.58
C ASP A 237 -2.15 -5.48 -13.16
N HIS A 238 -1.01 -5.16 -12.52
CA HIS A 238 -0.70 -3.80 -12.09
C HIS A 238 -0.72 -2.80 -13.26
N ARG A 239 -0.41 -3.23 -14.49
CA ARG A 239 -0.36 -2.37 -15.68
C ARG A 239 -1.75 -1.90 -16.07
N ALA A 240 -2.74 -2.78 -15.97
CA ALA A 240 -4.13 -2.43 -16.25
C ALA A 240 -4.66 -1.44 -15.21
N LEU A 241 -4.32 -1.63 -13.93
CA LEU A 241 -4.61 -0.69 -12.85
C LEU A 241 -3.95 0.68 -13.06
N LEU A 242 -2.70 0.73 -13.53
CA LEU A 242 -2.02 1.99 -13.86
C LEU A 242 -2.73 2.74 -14.98
N VAL A 243 -3.10 2.06 -16.06
CA VAL A 243 -3.83 2.69 -17.17
C VAL A 243 -5.19 3.21 -16.70
N LEU A 244 -5.89 2.46 -15.85
CA LEU A 244 -7.16 2.88 -15.29
C LEU A 244 -7.00 4.11 -14.37
N HIS A 245 -5.94 4.13 -13.57
CA HIS A 245 -5.59 5.26 -12.72
C HIS A 245 -5.24 6.53 -13.55
N ASP A 246 -4.50 6.37 -14.63
CA ASP A 246 -4.21 7.48 -15.56
C ASP A 246 -5.49 7.99 -16.23
N ALA A 247 -6.37 7.08 -16.64
CA ALA A 247 -7.68 7.44 -17.20
C ALA A 247 -8.56 8.17 -16.18
N MET A 248 -8.53 7.76 -14.91
CA MET A 248 -9.19 8.45 -13.80
C MET A 248 -8.63 9.87 -13.63
N LYS A 249 -7.31 10.05 -13.54
CA LYS A 249 -6.66 11.37 -13.42
C LYS A 249 -6.99 12.25 -14.62
N TYR A 250 -6.94 11.70 -15.83
CA TYR A 250 -7.30 12.43 -17.05
C TYR A 250 -8.75 12.92 -17.04
N ARG A 251 -9.69 12.10 -16.58
CA ARG A 251 -11.09 12.50 -16.45
C ARG A 251 -11.30 13.56 -15.39
N ALA A 252 -10.64 13.44 -14.24
CA ALA A 252 -10.68 14.47 -13.21
C ALA A 252 -10.20 15.83 -13.76
N LEU A 253 -9.12 15.82 -14.55
CA LEU A 253 -8.63 17.02 -15.24
C LEU A 253 -9.64 17.54 -16.26
N GLN A 254 -10.25 16.68 -17.09
CA GLN A 254 -11.28 17.11 -18.04
C GLN A 254 -12.50 17.73 -17.35
N ALA A 255 -12.96 17.16 -16.24
CA ALA A 255 -14.07 17.69 -15.45
C ALA A 255 -13.71 19.01 -14.76
N ALA A 256 -12.44 19.21 -14.36
CA ALA A 256 -11.97 20.44 -13.76
C ALA A 256 -11.74 21.60 -14.75
N LYS A 257 -11.50 21.31 -16.05
CA LYS A 257 -11.27 22.33 -17.10
C LYS A 257 -12.28 23.48 -17.13
N PRO A 258 -13.61 23.28 -17.11
CA PRO A 258 -14.56 24.39 -17.11
C PRO A 258 -14.41 25.29 -15.88
N ALA A 259 -14.25 24.70 -14.68
CA ALA A 259 -14.07 25.46 -13.45
C ALA A 259 -12.76 26.27 -13.45
N VAL A 260 -11.67 25.71 -14.01
CA VAL A 260 -10.40 26.42 -14.18
C VAL A 260 -10.54 27.55 -15.21
N ALA A 261 -11.25 27.33 -16.31
CA ALA A 261 -11.51 28.36 -17.31
C ALA A 261 -12.34 29.52 -16.74
N ASP A 262 -13.30 29.25 -15.88
CA ASP A 262 -14.13 30.28 -15.24
C ASP A 262 -13.35 31.04 -14.17
N LYS A 263 -12.50 30.36 -13.38
CA LYS A 263 -11.53 31.02 -12.48
C LYS A 263 -10.53 31.89 -13.25
N ALA A 264 -10.04 31.43 -14.41
CA ALA A 264 -9.12 32.18 -15.25
C ALA A 264 -9.78 33.42 -15.90
N LYS A 265 -11.07 33.35 -16.26
CA LYS A 265 -11.83 34.52 -16.71
C LYS A 265 -12.11 35.53 -15.58
N ALA A 266 -12.29 35.04 -14.35
CA ALA A 266 -12.48 35.87 -13.17
C ALA A 266 -11.16 36.49 -12.66
N ALA A 267 -10.01 35.93 -13.02
CA ALA A 267 -8.71 36.45 -12.66
C ALA A 267 -8.45 37.80 -13.37
N ARG A 268 -8.07 38.83 -12.58
CA ARG A 268 -7.76 40.15 -13.11
C ARG A 268 -6.57 40.05 -14.07
N PRO A 269 -6.60 40.76 -15.22
CA PRO A 269 -5.49 40.70 -16.17
C PRO A 269 -4.19 41.14 -15.49
N VAL A 270 -3.18 40.28 -15.55
CA VAL A 270 -1.85 40.59 -15.01
C VAL A 270 -1.27 41.81 -15.71
N VAL A 271 -0.86 42.78 -14.91
CA VAL A 271 -0.17 43.98 -15.37
C VAL A 271 1.22 43.53 -15.83
N LYS A 272 1.57 43.75 -17.10
CA LYS A 272 2.89 43.38 -17.63
C LYS A 272 3.99 44.05 -16.79
N PRO A 273 5.10 43.36 -16.49
CA PRO A 273 6.25 44.00 -15.84
C PRO A 273 6.69 45.21 -16.67
N GLY A 274 6.67 46.40 -16.09
CA GLY A 274 7.01 47.67 -16.77
C GLY A 274 5.84 48.39 -17.46
N ALA A 275 4.61 47.88 -17.38
CA ALA A 275 3.45 48.66 -17.80
C ALA A 275 3.25 49.83 -16.82
N LYS A 276 3.27 51.06 -17.35
CA LYS A 276 2.98 52.28 -16.58
C LYS A 276 1.68 52.08 -15.83
N GLN A 277 1.74 52.18 -14.51
CA GLN A 277 0.59 52.13 -13.63
C GLN A 277 -0.43 53.16 -14.15
N ALA A 278 -1.60 52.70 -14.56
CA ALA A 278 -2.65 53.63 -14.94
C ALA A 278 -2.97 54.45 -13.67
N GLU A 279 -2.76 55.77 -13.73
CA GLU A 279 -3.02 56.66 -12.60
C GLU A 279 -4.53 56.69 -12.30
N THR A 280 -5.00 55.71 -11.53
CA THR A 280 -6.38 55.67 -11.06
C THR A 280 -6.52 56.52 -9.82
N GLY A 281 -7.51 57.43 -9.86
CA GLY A 281 -8.16 57.94 -8.65
C GLY A 281 -7.83 59.37 -8.23
N LYS A 282 -7.50 60.27 -9.17
CA LYS A 282 -7.65 61.76 -9.11
C LYS A 282 -7.00 62.44 -10.32
N ASN A 283 -5.79 62.00 -10.68
CA ASN A 283 -5.04 62.59 -11.80
C ASN A 283 -5.69 62.35 -13.17
N ALA A 284 -6.24 61.16 -13.42
CA ALA A 284 -6.97 60.89 -14.67
C ALA A 284 -8.25 61.73 -14.83
N GLU A 285 -8.85 62.18 -13.73
CA GLU A 285 -10.03 63.05 -13.75
C GLU A 285 -9.61 64.51 -13.98
N ALA A 286 -8.56 64.96 -13.29
CA ALA A 286 -7.92 66.26 -13.52
C ALA A 286 -7.40 66.42 -14.97
N GLU A 287 -6.83 65.37 -15.58
CA GLU A 287 -6.41 65.38 -16.98
C GLU A 287 -7.60 65.46 -17.94
N LYS A 288 -8.69 64.74 -17.67
CA LYS A 288 -9.92 64.82 -18.47
C LYS A 288 -10.59 66.19 -18.37
N ILE A 289 -10.55 66.83 -17.19
CA ILE A 289 -11.06 68.18 -16.96
C ILE A 289 -10.16 69.21 -17.67
N ARG A 290 -8.83 69.08 -17.59
CA ARG A 290 -7.87 69.90 -18.37
C ARG A 290 -8.07 69.76 -19.88
N ALA A 291 -8.29 68.53 -20.37
CA ALA A 291 -8.52 68.28 -21.79
C ALA A 291 -9.84 68.89 -22.28
N ARG A 292 -10.90 68.83 -21.45
CA ARG A 292 -12.19 69.50 -21.72
C ARG A 292 -12.03 71.01 -21.73
N MET A 293 -11.40 71.60 -20.70
CA MET A 293 -11.14 73.05 -20.62
C MET A 293 -10.39 73.58 -21.86
N LYS A 294 -9.35 72.87 -22.33
CA LYS A 294 -8.61 73.26 -23.54
C LYS A 294 -9.47 73.27 -24.81
N LYS A 295 -10.50 72.42 -24.87
CA LYS A 295 -11.37 72.24 -26.03
C LYS A 295 -12.58 73.18 -26.01
N THR A 296 -13.19 73.39 -24.85
CA THR A 296 -14.42 74.17 -24.69
C THR A 296 -14.17 75.63 -24.34
N ARG A 297 -13.04 75.95 -23.67
CA ARG A 297 -12.69 77.29 -23.14
C ARG A 297 -13.85 77.96 -22.40
N SER A 298 -14.65 77.18 -21.68
CA SER A 298 -15.78 77.65 -20.88
C SER A 298 -15.34 77.94 -19.45
N ASP A 299 -15.86 79.03 -18.87
CA ASP A 299 -15.57 79.45 -17.49
C ASP A 299 -15.94 78.37 -16.46
N ALA A 300 -16.99 77.58 -16.73
CA ALA A 300 -17.42 76.48 -15.86
C ALA A 300 -16.39 75.35 -15.77
N ASP A 301 -15.73 75.02 -16.88
CA ASP A 301 -14.68 74.00 -16.93
C ASP A 301 -13.36 74.51 -16.29
N PHE A 302 -13.16 75.84 -16.26
CA PHE A 302 -12.02 76.47 -15.58
C PHE A 302 -12.14 76.37 -14.06
N VAL A 303 -13.33 76.63 -13.52
CA VAL A 303 -13.62 76.48 -12.09
C VAL A 303 -13.51 75.02 -11.66
N ALA A 304 -14.03 74.09 -12.46
CA ALA A 304 -13.92 72.66 -12.19
C ALA A 304 -12.45 72.18 -12.13
N HIS A 305 -11.55 72.74 -12.95
CA HIS A 305 -10.13 72.41 -12.90
C HIS A 305 -9.41 72.96 -11.66
N LEU A 306 -9.83 74.12 -11.15
CA LEU A 306 -9.26 74.73 -9.95
C LEU A 306 -9.62 73.99 -8.65
N LEU A 307 -10.71 73.21 -8.68
CA LEU A 307 -11.26 72.46 -7.54
C LEU A 307 -10.81 70.99 -7.48
N THR A 308 -10.09 70.50 -8.49
CA THR A 308 -9.50 69.15 -8.56
C THR A 308 -8.00 69.16 -8.35
#